data_AF-A0A969RPH5-F1
#
_entry.id   AF-A0A969RPH5-F1
#
_cell.length_a   1.000
_cell.length_b   1.000
_cell.length_c   1.000
_cell.angle_alpha   90.00
_cell.angle_beta   90.00
_cell.angle_gamma   90.00
#
_symmetry.space_group_name_H-M   'P 1'
#
loop_
_entity.id
_entity.type
_entity.pdbx_description
1 polymer ?
#
loop_
_entity_poly.entity_id
_entity_poly.type
_entity_poly.pdbx_seq_one_letter_code
_entity_poly.pdbx_strand_id
1 'polypeptide(L)'
;MVLGIGIAPCDGDQPCHQDGSLFPTINELDCMLDQDKNQGVVQVWGDLYRNPFTAGFLMVPQKPVWQETADLTATHQKVDSELASFLTRNQGLDVYETMRLLNWVGAPPSQHMAARSQYGDRWAHMFGFTNFESAVDDLPTQFGIMAGTFNPDFFEIRVSAAKDADLEDKLSDLVSKMSQSFSPILEPEVIHSPGRDKTYVQFVIPGARKTNLDLFFAARRIYDEQTWDVKLLQHSWLLELGVMLSEPAIRFEGMAGECLWGCACWIVVPYTAIRGEDLEDLRQKLEQVVKA
;
A
#
# COMPACT_ATOMS: atom_id res chain seq x y z
N MET A 1 0.08 -5.71 -18.69
CA MET A 1 0.42 -5.44 -17.28
C MET A 1 -0.83 -4.92 -16.60
N VAL A 2 -1.07 -5.31 -15.35
CA VAL A 2 -2.21 -4.83 -14.56
C VAL A 2 -1.67 -4.15 -13.32
N LEU A 3 -1.95 -2.87 -13.17
CA LEU A 3 -1.57 -2.05 -12.03
C LEU A 3 -2.81 -1.81 -11.16
N GLY A 4 -2.72 -2.13 -9.88
CA GLY A 4 -3.73 -1.73 -8.91
C GLY A 4 -3.47 -0.30 -8.43
N ILE A 5 -4.51 0.49 -8.25
CA ILE A 5 -4.40 1.83 -7.65
C ILE A 5 -5.52 1.97 -6.62
N GLY A 6 -5.15 2.32 -5.39
CA GLY A 6 -6.10 2.59 -4.31
C GLY A 6 -5.84 3.96 -3.71
N ILE A 7 -6.87 4.80 -3.62
CA ILE A 7 -6.79 6.08 -2.92
C ILE A 7 -7.17 5.83 -1.47
N ALA A 8 -6.25 6.13 -0.55
CA ALA A 8 -6.51 5.98 0.88
C ALA A 8 -7.40 7.14 1.38
N PRO A 9 -8.31 6.90 2.34
CA PRO A 9 -9.19 7.94 2.85
C PRO A 9 -8.41 9.03 3.60
N CYS A 10 -9.04 10.19 3.78
CA CYS A 10 -8.57 11.30 4.61
C CYS A 10 -9.65 11.76 5.59
N ASP A 11 -9.27 12.60 6.56
CA ASP A 11 -10.15 13.06 7.64
C ASP A 11 -11.41 13.79 7.16
N GLY A 12 -11.45 14.26 5.91
CA GLY A 12 -12.61 14.90 5.29
C GLY A 12 -13.67 13.93 4.72
N ASP A 13 -13.33 12.65 4.56
CA ASP A 13 -14.25 11.64 4.02
C ASP A 13 -15.39 11.30 4.99
N GLN A 14 -16.46 10.72 4.44
CA GLN A 14 -17.55 10.20 5.26
C GLN A 14 -17.05 9.06 6.16
N PRO A 15 -17.59 8.91 7.39
CA PRO A 15 -17.15 7.87 8.32
C PRO A 15 -17.19 6.44 7.75
N CYS A 16 -18.11 6.13 6.83
CA CYS A 16 -18.19 4.82 6.18
C CYS A 16 -17.00 4.50 5.27
N HIS A 17 -16.14 5.47 4.95
CA HIS A 17 -14.92 5.27 4.17
C HIS A 17 -13.69 5.06 5.07
N GLN A 18 -13.85 5.22 6.39
CA GLN A 18 -12.82 5.07 7.42
C GLN A 18 -13.25 4.04 8.50
N ASP A 19 -14.13 3.10 8.14
CA ASP A 19 -14.69 2.14 9.07
C ASP A 19 -13.95 0.78 9.03
N GLY A 20 -14.54 -0.23 9.66
CA GLY A 20 -13.99 -1.58 9.72
C GLY A 20 -13.83 -2.26 8.36
N SER A 21 -14.51 -1.79 7.30
CA SER A 21 -14.48 -2.40 5.97
C SER A 21 -13.11 -2.32 5.29
N LEU A 22 -12.29 -1.35 5.68
CA LEU A 22 -10.89 -1.24 5.24
C LEU A 22 -10.04 -2.44 5.70
N PHE A 23 -10.35 -3.07 6.83
CA PHE A 23 -9.56 -4.19 7.33
C PHE A 23 -9.65 -5.43 6.42
N PRO A 24 -10.85 -5.95 6.09
CA PRO A 24 -11.01 -6.95 5.04
C PRO A 24 -10.40 -6.52 3.71
N THR A 25 -10.66 -5.29 3.26
CA THR A 25 -10.17 -4.78 1.96
C THR A 25 -8.64 -4.88 1.86
N ILE A 26 -7.92 -4.40 2.88
CA ILE A 26 -6.45 -4.45 2.89
C ILE A 26 -5.94 -5.88 2.99
N ASN A 27 -6.61 -6.74 3.76
CA ASN A 27 -6.22 -8.15 3.87
C ASN A 27 -6.47 -8.94 2.58
N GLU A 28 -7.54 -8.63 1.85
CA GLU A 28 -7.82 -9.20 0.53
C GLU A 28 -6.75 -8.76 -0.47
N LEU A 29 -6.40 -7.47 -0.52
CA LEU A 29 -5.29 -6.98 -1.34
C LEU A 29 -3.96 -7.62 -0.94
N ASP A 30 -3.68 -7.75 0.35
CA ASP A 30 -2.48 -8.41 0.88
C ASP A 30 -2.40 -9.87 0.44
N CYS A 31 -3.51 -10.62 0.49
CA CYS A 31 -3.54 -12.01 0.03
C CYS A 31 -3.55 -12.16 -1.51
N MET A 32 -3.93 -11.12 -2.25
CA MET A 32 -3.75 -11.08 -3.70
C MET A 32 -2.29 -10.79 -4.07
N LEU A 33 -1.66 -9.82 -3.40
CA LEU A 33 -0.38 -9.26 -3.82
C LEU A 33 0.84 -9.98 -3.23
N ASP A 34 0.76 -10.41 -1.98
CA ASP A 34 1.80 -11.23 -1.33
C ASP A 34 1.78 -12.64 -1.93
N GLN A 35 2.89 -13.02 -2.56
CA GLN A 35 3.03 -14.28 -3.26
C GLN A 35 2.74 -15.49 -2.36
N ASP A 36 3.31 -15.52 -1.16
CA ASP A 36 3.22 -16.69 -0.29
C ASP A 36 1.79 -16.85 0.20
N LYS A 37 1.13 -15.73 0.54
CA LYS A 37 -0.29 -15.73 0.88
C LYS A 37 -1.16 -16.11 -0.31
N ASN A 38 -0.89 -15.58 -1.49
CA ASN A 38 -1.67 -15.90 -2.70
C ASN A 38 -1.54 -17.38 -3.09
N GLN A 39 -0.35 -17.96 -2.96
CA GLN A 39 -0.15 -19.40 -3.16
C GLN A 39 -1.01 -20.21 -2.19
N GLY A 40 -1.10 -19.80 -0.93
CA GLY A 40 -1.95 -20.44 0.06
C GLY A 40 -3.45 -20.38 -0.25
N VAL A 41 -3.91 -19.30 -0.91
CA VAL A 41 -5.29 -19.18 -1.42
C VAL A 41 -5.50 -20.07 -2.65
N VAL A 42 -4.62 -19.97 -3.65
CA VAL A 42 -4.68 -20.72 -4.91
C VAL A 42 -4.61 -22.22 -4.69
N GLN A 43 -3.86 -22.68 -3.68
CA GLN A 43 -3.76 -24.10 -3.32
C GLN A 43 -5.13 -24.70 -2.97
N VAL A 44 -6.03 -23.92 -2.36
CA VAL A 44 -7.35 -24.40 -1.92
C VAL A 44 -8.42 -24.08 -2.98
N TRP A 45 -8.38 -22.89 -3.57
CA TRP A 45 -9.46 -22.34 -4.37
C TRP A 45 -9.18 -22.27 -5.88
N GLY A 46 -7.96 -22.61 -6.28
CA GLY A 46 -7.55 -22.72 -7.69
C GLY A 46 -7.12 -21.40 -8.33
N ASP A 47 -6.79 -21.49 -9.62
CA ASP A 47 -6.11 -20.43 -10.38
C ASP A 47 -6.95 -19.17 -10.61
N LEU A 48 -8.27 -19.23 -10.42
CA LEU A 48 -9.15 -18.06 -10.55
C LEU A 48 -8.78 -16.95 -9.55
N TYR A 49 -8.23 -17.32 -8.39
CA TYR A 49 -7.82 -16.40 -7.32
C TYR A 49 -6.33 -16.07 -7.34
N ARG A 50 -5.65 -16.37 -8.46
CA ARG A 50 -4.26 -15.97 -8.65
C ARG A 50 -4.15 -14.44 -8.73
N ASN A 51 -3.08 -13.89 -8.17
CA ASN A 51 -2.79 -12.46 -8.19
C ASN A 51 -3.06 -11.81 -9.58
N PRO A 52 -4.03 -10.88 -9.68
CA PRO A 52 -4.32 -10.20 -10.94
C PRO A 52 -3.35 -9.04 -11.22
N PHE A 53 -2.67 -8.49 -10.21
CA PHE A 53 -1.86 -7.28 -10.29
C PHE A 53 -0.42 -7.56 -10.71
N THR A 54 -0.22 -7.79 -12.01
CA THR A 54 1.09 -8.13 -12.56
C THR A 54 2.11 -6.98 -12.59
N ALA A 55 1.74 -5.77 -12.14
CA ALA A 55 2.61 -4.59 -12.08
C ALA A 55 2.68 -3.95 -10.68
N GLY A 56 2.10 -4.61 -9.67
CA GLY A 56 2.04 -4.10 -8.32
C GLY A 56 0.81 -3.23 -8.04
N PHE A 57 0.85 -2.56 -6.90
CA PHE A 57 -0.23 -1.73 -6.38
C PHE A 57 0.31 -0.39 -5.89
N LEU A 58 -0.26 0.70 -6.41
CA LEU A 58 -0.02 2.05 -5.92
C LEU A 58 -1.08 2.44 -4.90
N MET A 59 -0.67 2.75 -3.68
CA MET A 59 -1.50 3.41 -2.69
C MET A 59 -1.28 4.92 -2.77
N VAL A 60 -2.35 5.70 -2.87
CA VAL A 60 -2.32 7.16 -2.99
C VAL A 60 -2.89 7.79 -1.71
N PRO A 61 -2.06 8.29 -0.79
CA PRO A 61 -2.54 8.97 0.40
C PRO A 61 -3.08 10.36 0.02
N GLN A 62 -4.38 10.60 0.23
CA GLN A 62 -4.97 11.93 -0.04
C GLN A 62 -4.92 12.89 1.15
N LYS A 63 -4.56 12.39 2.34
CA LYS A 63 -4.42 13.18 3.57
C LYS A 63 -3.52 14.43 3.45
N PRO A 64 -2.34 14.40 2.80
CA PRO A 64 -1.53 15.60 2.62
C PRO A 64 -2.28 16.70 1.85
N VAL A 65 -3.02 16.32 0.81
CA VAL A 65 -3.80 17.25 -0.02
C VAL A 65 -4.99 17.81 0.74
N TRP A 66 -5.64 16.97 1.55
CA TRP A 66 -6.71 17.41 2.45
C TRP A 66 -6.22 18.45 3.46
N GLN A 67 -5.03 18.26 4.04
CA GLN A 67 -4.45 19.21 4.99
C GLN A 67 -4.16 20.58 4.37
N GLU A 68 -3.82 20.62 3.07
CA GLU A 68 -3.60 21.86 2.33
C GLU A 68 -4.91 22.55 1.93
N THR A 69 -5.91 21.79 1.51
CA THR A 69 -7.12 22.35 0.87
C THR A 69 -8.30 22.52 1.83
N ALA A 70 -8.44 21.63 2.82
CA ALA A 70 -9.60 21.52 3.71
C ALA A 70 -10.97 21.49 2.97
N ASP A 71 -10.96 21.08 1.70
CA ASP A 71 -12.12 20.96 0.82
C ASP A 71 -11.99 19.63 0.06
N LEU A 72 -12.99 18.75 0.23
CA LEU A 72 -12.94 17.40 -0.32
C LEU A 72 -13.05 17.41 -1.84
N THR A 73 -13.80 18.36 -2.40
CA THR A 73 -13.93 18.51 -3.85
C THR A 73 -12.59 18.95 -4.45
N ALA A 74 -11.94 19.93 -3.83
CA ALA A 74 -10.61 20.38 -4.26
C ALA A 74 -9.54 19.29 -4.05
N THR A 75 -9.63 18.52 -2.95
CA THR A 75 -8.77 17.36 -2.66
C THR A 75 -8.85 16.35 -3.79
N HIS A 76 -10.05 15.87 -4.12
CA HIS A 76 -10.24 14.89 -5.18
C HIS A 76 -9.76 15.41 -6.53
N GLN A 77 -10.10 16.66 -6.88
CA GLN A 77 -9.65 17.26 -8.15
C GLN A 77 -8.13 17.31 -8.26
N LYS A 78 -7.43 17.62 -7.16
CA LYS A 78 -5.96 17.66 -7.14
C LYS A 78 -5.36 16.26 -7.24
N VAL A 79 -5.85 15.29 -6.44
CA VAL A 79 -5.42 13.88 -6.52
C VAL A 79 -5.63 13.30 -7.92
N ASP A 80 -6.83 13.49 -8.49
CA ASP A 80 -7.18 13.00 -9.82
C ASP A 80 -6.30 13.63 -10.90
N SER A 81 -6.07 14.95 -10.82
CA SER A 81 -5.21 15.65 -11.79
C SER A 81 -3.77 15.15 -11.74
N GLU A 82 -3.22 14.93 -10.55
CA GLU A 82 -1.84 14.46 -10.37
C GLU A 82 -1.68 13.01 -10.81
N LEU A 83 -2.63 12.16 -10.43
CA LEU A 83 -2.64 10.75 -10.85
C LEU A 83 -2.83 10.63 -12.37
N ALA A 84 -3.77 11.37 -12.97
CA ALA A 84 -3.95 11.38 -14.41
C ALA A 84 -2.72 11.93 -15.15
N SER A 85 -2.07 12.97 -14.60
CA SER A 85 -0.81 13.50 -15.11
C SER A 85 0.26 12.42 -15.08
N PHE A 86 0.45 11.72 -13.96
CA PHE A 86 1.42 10.63 -13.86
C PHE A 86 1.13 9.54 -14.90
N LEU A 87 -0.12 9.08 -15.01
CA LEU A 87 -0.57 8.02 -15.92
C LEU A 87 -0.41 8.36 -17.42
N THR A 88 -0.54 9.63 -17.80
CA THR A 88 -0.62 10.03 -19.21
C THR A 88 0.57 10.86 -19.70
N ARG A 89 1.34 11.46 -18.78
CA ARG A 89 2.52 12.27 -19.13
C ARG A 89 3.51 11.41 -19.89
N ASN A 90 4.19 12.05 -20.84
CA ASN A 90 5.18 11.39 -21.68
C ASN A 90 4.61 10.14 -22.39
N GLN A 91 3.33 10.19 -22.77
CA GLN A 91 2.59 9.07 -23.40
C GLN A 91 2.58 7.80 -22.53
N GLY A 92 2.58 7.96 -21.21
CA GLY A 92 2.62 6.86 -20.24
C GLY A 92 4.00 6.24 -20.04
N LEU A 93 5.07 6.81 -20.64
CA LEU A 93 6.43 6.33 -20.44
C LEU A 93 6.86 6.44 -18.98
N ASP A 94 6.44 7.49 -18.28
CA ASP A 94 6.81 7.70 -16.88
C ASP A 94 6.31 6.55 -16.00
N VAL A 95 5.04 6.17 -16.14
CA VAL A 95 4.49 5.02 -15.41
C VAL A 95 5.16 3.74 -15.82
N TYR A 96 5.42 3.54 -17.12
CA TYR A 96 6.11 2.35 -17.59
C TYR A 96 7.50 2.19 -16.96
N GLU A 97 8.26 3.27 -16.86
CA GLU A 97 9.59 3.29 -16.24
C GLU A 97 9.51 3.05 -14.73
N THR A 98 8.62 3.74 -14.01
CA THR A 98 8.38 3.47 -12.58
C THR A 98 8.00 2.01 -12.37
N MET A 99 7.08 1.45 -13.16
CA MET A 99 6.66 0.05 -13.03
C MET A 99 7.81 -0.92 -13.35
N ARG A 100 8.68 -0.59 -14.30
CA ARG A 100 9.88 -1.39 -14.56
C ARG A 100 10.80 -1.41 -13.34
N LEU A 101 10.98 -0.28 -12.66
CA LEU A 101 11.74 -0.19 -11.42
C LEU A 101 11.08 -0.96 -10.27
N LEU A 102 9.76 -0.84 -10.08
CA LEU A 102 9.02 -1.61 -9.06
C LEU A 102 9.08 -3.12 -9.30
N ASN A 103 9.08 -3.54 -10.56
CA ASN A 103 9.32 -4.94 -10.91
C ASN A 103 10.76 -5.35 -10.54
N TRP A 104 11.76 -4.50 -10.68
CA TRP A 104 13.12 -4.84 -10.26
C TRP A 104 13.25 -5.01 -8.74
N VAL A 105 12.48 -4.28 -7.92
CA VAL A 105 12.44 -4.44 -6.45
C VAL A 105 11.88 -5.80 -6.02
N GLY A 106 10.88 -6.32 -6.75
CA GLY A 106 10.26 -7.60 -6.42
C GLY A 106 10.89 -8.83 -7.11
N ALA A 107 11.95 -8.67 -7.89
CA ALA A 107 12.54 -9.76 -8.68
C ALA A 107 13.85 -10.27 -8.03
N PRO A 108 13.99 -11.58 -7.75
CA PRO A 108 15.30 -12.13 -7.39
C PRO A 108 16.36 -11.81 -8.46
N PRO A 109 17.66 -11.71 -8.09
CA PRO A 109 18.74 -11.31 -9.01
C PRO A 109 18.90 -12.18 -10.27
N SER A 110 18.28 -13.37 -10.28
CA SER A 110 18.32 -14.34 -11.38
C SER A 110 17.16 -14.21 -12.38
N GLN A 111 16.20 -13.31 -12.15
CA GLN A 111 15.01 -13.18 -13.00
C GLN A 111 15.26 -12.25 -14.21
N HIS A 112 14.77 -12.67 -15.38
CA HIS A 112 14.78 -11.85 -16.60
C HIS A 112 13.91 -10.59 -16.43
N MET A 113 14.27 -9.45 -17.02
CA MET A 113 13.52 -8.16 -16.90
C MET A 113 12.02 -8.22 -17.31
N ALA A 114 11.62 -9.28 -18.01
CA ALA A 114 10.23 -9.51 -18.44
C ALA A 114 9.48 -10.52 -17.54
N ALA A 115 10.17 -11.06 -16.54
CA ALA A 115 9.61 -12.00 -15.59
C ALA A 115 8.83 -11.22 -14.52
N ARG A 116 7.65 -11.74 -14.19
CA ARG A 116 6.73 -11.12 -13.23
C ARG A 116 7.36 -11.17 -11.85
N SER A 117 7.63 -10.02 -11.29
CA SER A 117 8.13 -9.85 -9.95
C SER A 117 7.02 -10.19 -8.99
N GLN A 118 7.28 -11.15 -8.12
CA GLN A 118 6.29 -11.59 -7.17
C GLN A 118 6.58 -10.83 -5.87
N TYR A 119 5.65 -9.95 -5.47
CA TYR A 119 5.81 -9.18 -4.25
C TYR A 119 5.66 -10.10 -3.03
N GLY A 120 6.45 -9.83 -2.00
CA GLY A 120 6.21 -10.39 -0.66
C GLY A 120 5.27 -9.51 0.14
N ASP A 121 5.48 -9.46 1.45
CA ASP A 121 4.69 -8.63 2.37
C ASP A 121 4.84 -7.10 2.16
N ARG A 122 5.82 -6.69 1.35
CA ARG A 122 6.13 -5.30 0.95
C ARG A 122 5.49 -4.93 -0.40
N TRP A 123 4.18 -5.06 -0.52
CA TRP A 123 3.46 -4.84 -1.80
C TRP A 123 2.91 -3.41 -1.99
N ALA A 124 2.77 -2.62 -0.91
CA ALA A 124 2.12 -1.33 -0.99
C ALA A 124 3.16 -0.26 -1.40
N HIS A 125 3.10 0.21 -2.65
CA HIS A 125 3.97 1.28 -3.14
C HIS A 125 3.23 2.61 -3.02
N MET A 126 3.79 3.58 -2.31
CA MET A 126 3.14 4.87 -2.10
C MET A 126 3.38 5.78 -3.31
N PHE A 127 2.32 6.31 -3.89
CA PHE A 127 2.38 7.39 -4.87
C PHE A 127 1.98 8.70 -4.19
N GLY A 128 2.88 9.66 -4.26
CA GLY A 128 2.71 10.98 -3.66
C GLY A 128 3.10 12.09 -4.62
N PHE A 129 2.72 13.31 -4.25
CA PHE A 129 3.09 14.49 -5.00
C PHE A 129 3.13 15.69 -4.06
N THR A 130 3.94 16.67 -4.43
CA THR A 130 4.18 17.89 -3.65
C THR A 130 4.50 19.05 -4.59
N ASN A 131 4.72 20.22 -4.02
CA ASN A 131 5.34 21.35 -4.70
C ASN A 131 6.61 21.76 -3.92
N PHE A 132 7.43 22.65 -4.49
CA PHE A 132 8.67 23.09 -3.85
C PHE A 132 8.46 23.94 -2.58
N GLU A 133 7.24 24.42 -2.33
CA GLU A 133 6.88 25.31 -1.22
C GLU A 133 6.19 24.55 -0.06
N SER A 134 5.69 23.33 -0.32
CA SER A 134 4.97 22.50 0.65
C SER A 134 5.92 21.94 1.70
N ALA A 135 5.44 21.86 2.94
CA ALA A 135 6.17 21.25 4.04
C ALA A 135 6.22 19.72 3.88
N VAL A 136 7.43 19.18 3.76
CA VAL A 136 7.69 17.73 3.57
C VAL A 136 8.36 17.06 4.77
N ASP A 137 8.46 17.77 5.90
CA ASP A 137 9.28 17.33 7.03
C ASP A 137 8.74 16.05 7.71
N ASP A 138 7.43 15.81 7.67
CA ASP A 138 6.75 14.66 8.28
C ASP A 138 5.89 13.86 7.28
N LEU A 139 6.43 13.66 6.07
CA LEU A 139 5.75 12.89 5.02
C LEU A 139 5.27 11.49 5.46
N PRO A 140 6.04 10.68 6.22
CA PRO A 140 5.56 9.36 6.66
C PRO A 140 4.22 9.44 7.41
N THR A 141 4.10 10.32 8.40
CA THR A 141 2.85 10.47 9.17
C THR A 141 1.71 11.01 8.31
N GLN A 142 2.02 11.95 7.39
CA GLN A 142 1.03 12.45 6.43
C GLN A 142 0.54 11.35 5.48
N PHE A 143 1.36 10.33 5.22
CA PHE A 143 1.06 9.19 4.36
C PHE A 143 0.36 8.05 5.13
N GLY A 144 0.09 8.23 6.42
CA GLY A 144 -0.48 7.20 7.27
C GLY A 144 0.51 6.09 7.63
N ILE A 145 1.82 6.37 7.55
CA ILE A 145 2.86 5.43 7.90
C ILE A 145 3.22 5.63 9.37
N MET A 146 3.20 4.53 10.13
CA MET A 146 3.62 4.56 11.53
C MET A 146 5.11 4.89 11.64
N ALA A 147 5.41 5.88 12.47
CA ALA A 147 6.77 6.37 12.68
C ALA A 147 7.77 5.25 13.02
N GLY A 148 8.90 5.23 12.33
CA GLY A 148 9.99 4.28 12.55
C GLY A 148 9.73 2.84 12.09
N THR A 149 8.61 2.57 11.41
CA THR A 149 8.28 1.21 10.97
C THR A 149 8.63 0.92 9.52
N PHE A 150 8.92 1.96 8.73
CA PHE A 150 9.14 1.86 7.29
C PHE A 150 10.35 2.67 6.84
N ASN A 151 11.26 1.98 6.17
CA ASN A 151 12.42 2.54 5.48
C ASN A 151 12.45 1.91 4.09
N PRO A 152 12.22 2.68 3.01
CA PRO A 152 12.28 2.14 1.66
C PRO A 152 13.72 1.85 1.26
N ASP A 153 13.93 0.90 0.34
CA ASP A 153 15.27 0.63 -0.17
C ASP A 153 15.78 1.84 -1.01
N PHE A 154 14.89 2.46 -1.79
CA PHE A 154 15.09 3.73 -2.51
C PHE A 154 13.71 4.35 -2.79
N PHE A 155 13.67 5.56 -3.36
CA PHE A 155 12.46 6.09 -3.97
C PHE A 155 12.78 6.92 -5.22
N GLU A 156 11.78 7.08 -6.08
CA GLU A 156 11.89 7.84 -7.32
C GLU A 156 11.13 9.18 -7.17
N ILE A 157 11.74 10.28 -7.61
CA ILE A 157 11.10 11.58 -7.76
C ILE A 157 11.08 11.95 -9.24
N ARG A 158 9.90 12.19 -9.78
CA ARG A 158 9.68 12.69 -11.14
C ARG A 158 9.29 14.16 -11.09
N VAL A 159 10.07 14.98 -11.78
CA VAL A 159 9.85 16.42 -11.84
C VAL A 159 9.62 16.87 -13.26
N SER A 160 8.58 17.65 -13.45
CA SER A 160 8.36 18.42 -14.66
C SER A 160 8.26 19.88 -14.24
N ALA A 161 9.22 20.70 -14.64
CA ALA A 161 9.25 22.12 -14.30
C ALA A 161 9.92 22.89 -15.45
N ALA A 162 9.57 24.16 -15.62
CA ALA A 162 10.35 25.04 -16.47
C ALA A 162 11.78 25.13 -15.93
N LYS A 163 12.78 25.19 -16.80
CA LYS A 163 14.15 25.45 -16.38
C LYS A 163 14.20 26.86 -15.78
N ASP A 164 14.38 26.94 -14.47
CA ASP A 164 14.72 28.16 -13.75
C ASP A 164 16.18 28.05 -13.23
N ALA A 165 16.74 29.14 -12.72
CA ALA A 165 18.13 29.16 -12.25
C ALA A 165 18.34 28.36 -10.94
N ASP A 166 17.26 28.13 -10.18
CA ASP A 166 17.31 27.62 -8.81
C ASP A 166 16.70 26.20 -8.69
N LEU A 167 16.30 25.58 -9.81
CA LEU A 167 15.53 24.34 -9.85
C LEU A 167 16.30 23.20 -9.21
N GLU A 168 17.58 23.08 -9.56
CA GLU A 168 18.46 22.05 -9.03
C GLU A 168 18.68 22.22 -7.53
N ASP A 169 18.79 23.46 -7.04
CA ASP A 169 18.93 23.75 -5.61
C ASP A 169 17.65 23.39 -4.85
N LYS A 170 16.47 23.73 -5.40
CA LYS A 170 15.17 23.35 -4.84
C LYS A 170 14.97 21.83 -4.83
N LEU A 171 15.41 21.14 -5.88
CA LEU A 171 15.35 19.68 -5.97
C LEU A 171 16.27 19.02 -4.96
N SER A 172 17.50 19.52 -4.82
CA SER A 172 18.46 19.03 -3.84
C SER A 172 17.94 19.18 -2.40
N ASP A 173 17.36 20.34 -2.07
CA ASP A 173 16.73 20.57 -0.76
C ASP A 173 15.54 19.62 -0.52
N LEU A 174 14.66 19.45 -1.50
CA LEU A 174 13.54 18.51 -1.42
C LEU A 174 14.02 17.07 -1.20
N VAL A 175 14.97 16.60 -2.01
CA VAL A 175 15.55 15.25 -1.90
C VAL A 175 16.17 15.05 -0.52
N SER A 176 16.88 16.05 -0.01
CA SER A 176 17.48 16.02 1.32
C SER A 176 16.42 15.85 2.42
N LYS A 177 15.36 16.66 2.38
CA LYS A 177 14.25 16.57 3.34
C LYS A 177 13.54 15.22 3.27
N MET A 178 13.17 14.76 2.06
CA MET A 178 12.54 13.46 1.88
C MET A 178 13.45 12.31 2.35
N SER A 179 14.75 12.39 2.09
CA SER A 179 15.72 11.39 2.55
C SER A 179 15.85 11.39 4.07
N GLN A 180 15.74 12.56 4.72
CA GLN A 180 15.71 12.65 6.18
C GLN A 180 14.44 11.98 6.75
N SER A 181 13.28 12.21 6.14
CA SER A 181 12.00 11.67 6.62
C SER A 181 11.87 10.16 6.40
N PHE A 182 12.29 9.63 5.26
CA PHE A 182 12.16 8.19 4.93
C PHE A 182 13.40 7.37 5.24
N SER A 183 14.58 7.99 5.34
CA SER A 183 15.87 7.32 5.56
C SER A 183 16.06 6.10 4.64
N PRO A 184 16.10 6.30 3.30
CA PRO A 184 16.25 5.21 2.34
C PRO A 184 17.63 4.56 2.43
N ILE A 185 17.74 3.30 2.00
CA ILE A 185 19.02 2.57 1.99
C ILE A 185 19.95 3.09 0.88
N LEU A 186 19.38 3.43 -0.27
CA LEU A 186 20.08 3.94 -1.45
C LEU A 186 19.66 5.38 -1.73
N GLU A 187 20.49 6.08 -2.49
CA GLU A 187 20.20 7.44 -2.94
C GLU A 187 18.92 7.47 -3.80
N PRO A 188 18.02 8.45 -3.58
CA PRO A 188 16.84 8.62 -4.41
C PRO A 188 17.18 8.94 -5.86
N GLU A 189 16.36 8.44 -6.79
CA GLU A 189 16.50 8.75 -8.22
C GLU A 189 15.63 9.96 -8.58
N VAL A 190 16.24 10.98 -9.21
CA VAL A 190 15.52 12.17 -9.69
C VAL A 190 15.45 12.13 -11.21
N ILE A 191 14.24 12.16 -11.76
CA ILE A 191 13.99 12.03 -13.19
C ILE A 191 13.24 13.26 -13.70
N HIS A 192 13.86 13.96 -14.65
CA HIS A 192 13.21 15.07 -15.34
C HIS A 192 12.27 14.54 -16.43
N SER A 193 10.98 14.72 -16.21
CA SER A 193 9.93 14.28 -17.12
C SER A 193 9.51 15.44 -18.04
N PRO A 194 9.48 15.23 -19.37
CA PRO A 194 9.06 16.27 -20.29
C PRO A 194 7.57 16.59 -20.09
N GLY A 195 7.27 17.85 -19.78
CA GLY A 195 5.91 18.37 -19.64
C GLY A 195 5.86 19.78 -20.19
N ARG A 196 4.72 20.16 -20.78
CA ARG A 196 4.65 21.38 -21.60
C ARG A 196 4.29 22.64 -20.81
N ASP A 197 3.51 22.57 -19.72
CA ASP A 197 2.87 23.81 -19.23
C ASP A 197 2.65 23.91 -17.71
N LYS A 198 2.95 22.89 -16.90
CA LYS A 198 2.71 22.91 -15.45
C LYS A 198 3.84 22.24 -14.67
N THR A 199 4.20 22.86 -13.54
CA THR A 199 5.18 22.32 -12.60
C THR A 199 4.55 21.21 -11.77
N TYR A 200 5.19 20.04 -11.72
CA TYR A 200 4.80 18.91 -10.89
C TYR A 200 6.04 18.28 -10.26
N VAL A 201 5.88 17.85 -9.01
CA VAL A 201 6.84 17.01 -8.30
C VAL A 201 6.06 15.81 -7.78
N GLN A 202 6.26 14.67 -8.41
CA GLN A 202 5.60 13.42 -8.09
C GLN A 202 6.65 12.42 -7.64
N PHE A 203 6.28 11.50 -6.77
CA PHE A 203 7.24 10.52 -6.26
C PHE A 203 6.57 9.19 -5.95
N VAL A 204 7.38 8.14 -6.06
CA VAL A 204 6.97 6.76 -5.77
C VAL A 204 7.90 6.15 -4.76
N ILE A 205 7.35 5.74 -3.63
CA ILE A 205 8.07 5.16 -2.50
C ILE A 205 7.66 3.69 -2.37
N PRO A 206 8.49 2.75 -2.82
CA PRO A 206 8.14 1.34 -2.87
C PRO A 206 8.18 0.65 -1.50
N GLY A 207 7.32 -0.36 -1.34
CA GLY A 207 7.62 -1.49 -0.46
C GLY A 207 7.14 -1.35 0.98
N ALA A 208 6.07 -0.59 1.22
CA ALA A 208 5.42 -0.60 2.51
C ALA A 208 4.65 -1.92 2.72
N ARG A 209 4.57 -2.35 3.98
CA ARG A 209 3.72 -3.44 4.44
C ARG A 209 2.37 -2.88 4.88
N LYS A 210 1.31 -3.70 4.85
CA LYS A 210 0.04 -3.31 5.49
C LYS A 210 0.22 -2.92 6.97
N THR A 211 1.14 -3.60 7.66
CA THR A 211 1.47 -3.34 9.07
C THR A 211 2.34 -2.10 9.27
N ASN A 212 2.73 -1.38 8.22
CA ASN A 212 3.29 -0.04 8.34
C ASN A 212 2.19 1.03 8.39
N LEU A 213 0.96 0.70 8.00
CA LEU A 213 -0.12 1.67 7.85
C LEU A 213 -0.89 1.84 9.16
N ASP A 214 -1.06 3.08 9.62
CA ASP A 214 -1.87 3.41 10.79
C ASP A 214 -3.35 3.01 10.60
N LEU A 215 -3.86 3.23 9.38
CA LEU A 215 -5.23 2.94 8.99
C LEU A 215 -5.55 1.44 9.08
N PHE A 216 -4.56 0.56 8.89
CA PHE A 216 -4.76 -0.89 9.01
C PHE A 216 -5.13 -1.27 10.46
N PHE A 217 -4.41 -0.75 11.44
CA PHE A 217 -4.70 -1.02 12.86
C PHE A 217 -5.96 -0.29 13.35
N ALA A 218 -6.20 0.93 12.84
CA ALA A 218 -7.43 1.65 13.14
C ALA A 218 -8.66 0.88 12.63
N ALA A 219 -8.64 0.42 11.38
CA ALA A 219 -9.71 -0.37 10.78
C ALA A 219 -9.89 -1.72 11.48
N ARG A 220 -8.80 -2.41 11.82
CA ARG A 220 -8.83 -3.68 12.58
C ARG A 220 -9.62 -3.54 13.88
N ARG A 221 -9.33 -2.49 14.66
CA ARG A 221 -10.01 -2.24 15.93
C ARG A 221 -11.51 -2.01 15.74
N ILE A 222 -11.90 -1.22 14.74
CA ILE A 222 -13.32 -0.97 14.45
C ILE A 222 -14.00 -2.26 13.98
N TYR A 223 -13.33 -3.04 13.14
CA TYR A 223 -13.81 -4.33 12.66
C TYR A 223 -14.04 -5.34 13.79
N ASP A 224 -13.16 -5.36 14.81
CA ASP A 224 -13.28 -6.27 15.96
C ASP A 224 -14.51 -5.99 16.83
N GLU A 225 -14.99 -4.76 16.86
CA GLU A 225 -16.18 -4.34 17.62
C GLU A 225 -17.49 -4.70 16.91
N GLN A 226 -17.43 -5.14 15.65
CA GLN A 226 -18.61 -5.41 14.83
C GLN A 226 -19.18 -6.81 15.05
N THR A 227 -20.50 -6.91 14.91
CA THR A 227 -21.20 -8.20 14.88
C THR A 227 -20.81 -8.99 13.62
N TRP A 228 -20.92 -10.32 13.71
CA TRP A 228 -20.63 -11.23 12.60
C TRP A 228 -21.34 -10.85 11.29
N ASP A 229 -22.63 -10.49 11.34
CA ASP A 229 -23.40 -10.09 10.15
C ASP A 229 -22.86 -8.82 9.47
N VAL A 230 -22.32 -7.88 10.25
CA VAL A 230 -21.73 -6.64 9.71
C VAL A 230 -20.39 -6.94 9.07
N LYS A 231 -19.57 -7.78 9.72
CA LYS A 231 -18.30 -8.24 9.18
C LYS A 231 -18.51 -8.96 7.85
N LEU A 232 -19.50 -9.83 7.76
CA LEU A 232 -19.86 -10.56 6.54
C LEU A 232 -20.04 -9.63 5.33
N LEU A 233 -20.74 -8.51 5.52
CA LEU A 233 -21.04 -7.53 4.47
C LEU A 233 -19.83 -6.71 4.00
N GLN A 234 -18.68 -6.86 4.65
CA GLN A 234 -17.45 -6.13 4.32
C GLN A 234 -16.41 -6.97 3.57
N HIS A 235 -16.63 -8.28 3.44
CA HIS A 235 -15.79 -9.15 2.61
C HIS A 235 -16.27 -9.14 1.16
N SER A 236 -15.37 -9.37 0.22
CA SER A 236 -15.71 -9.39 -1.20
C SER A 236 -15.05 -10.54 -1.95
N TRP A 237 -13.73 -10.70 -1.81
CA TRP A 237 -12.94 -11.50 -2.76
C TRP A 237 -13.25 -12.99 -2.73
N LEU A 238 -13.32 -13.60 -1.54
CA LEU A 238 -13.61 -15.02 -1.38
C LEU A 238 -15.03 -15.28 -0.87
N LEU A 239 -15.86 -14.23 -0.83
CA LEU A 239 -17.21 -14.31 -0.27
C LEU A 239 -18.11 -15.25 -1.10
N GLU A 240 -17.91 -15.29 -2.41
CA GLU A 240 -18.63 -16.21 -3.32
C GLU A 240 -18.37 -17.70 -3.03
N LEU A 241 -17.22 -18.00 -2.42
CA LEU A 241 -16.85 -19.35 -1.95
C LEU A 241 -17.32 -19.60 -0.51
N GLY A 242 -17.96 -18.61 0.11
CA GLY A 242 -18.40 -18.67 1.50
C GLY A 242 -17.26 -18.53 2.50
N VAL A 243 -16.23 -17.73 2.21
CA VAL A 243 -15.08 -17.51 3.10
C VAL A 243 -15.01 -16.06 3.58
N MET A 244 -15.02 -15.85 4.89
CA MET A 244 -14.66 -14.58 5.52
C MET A 244 -13.17 -14.58 5.83
N LEU A 245 -12.39 -13.94 4.96
CA LEU A 245 -10.92 -13.98 4.98
C LEU A 245 -10.32 -13.53 6.34
N SER A 246 -10.93 -12.50 6.93
CA SER A 246 -10.41 -11.83 8.13
C SER A 246 -10.93 -12.42 9.44
N GLU A 247 -11.56 -13.59 9.39
CA GLU A 247 -11.98 -14.37 10.55
C GLU A 247 -11.16 -15.66 10.67
N PRO A 248 -11.03 -16.22 11.89
CA PRO A 248 -10.28 -17.46 12.10
C PRO A 248 -10.99 -18.66 11.49
N ALA A 249 -10.23 -19.59 10.92
CA ALA A 249 -10.77 -20.85 10.43
C ALA A 249 -11.28 -21.71 11.60
N ILE A 250 -12.49 -22.27 11.46
CA ILE A 250 -13.11 -23.12 12.49
C ILE A 250 -12.43 -24.50 12.55
N ARG A 251 -11.92 -25.00 11.41
CA ARG A 251 -11.44 -26.38 11.28
C ARG A 251 -9.93 -26.53 11.48
N PHE A 252 -9.15 -25.51 11.13
CA PHE A 252 -7.69 -25.53 11.21
C PHE A 252 -7.23 -24.43 12.14
N GLU A 253 -6.85 -24.85 13.35
CA GLU A 253 -6.36 -23.95 14.39
C GLU A 253 -5.20 -23.09 13.86
N GLY A 254 -5.30 -21.77 14.06
CA GLY A 254 -4.29 -20.81 13.65
C GLY A 254 -4.34 -20.36 12.19
N MET A 255 -5.24 -20.90 11.36
CA MET A 255 -5.42 -20.47 9.96
C MET A 255 -6.55 -19.44 9.82
N ALA A 256 -6.51 -18.67 8.74
CA ALA A 256 -7.54 -17.70 8.38
C ALA A 256 -8.62 -18.28 7.46
N GLY A 257 -9.76 -17.60 7.39
CA GLY A 257 -10.87 -17.93 6.50
C GLY A 257 -11.95 -18.74 7.22
N GLU A 258 -12.93 -18.05 7.81
CA GLU A 258 -14.12 -18.72 8.38
C GLU A 258 -15.09 -19.15 7.26
N CYS A 259 -15.61 -20.38 7.31
CA CYS A 259 -16.67 -20.83 6.39
C CYS A 259 -18.06 -20.35 6.85
N LEU A 260 -18.82 -19.69 5.98
CA LEU A 260 -20.20 -19.27 6.23
C LEU A 260 -21.17 -20.42 6.51
N TRP A 261 -20.94 -21.57 5.88
CA TRP A 261 -21.86 -22.71 5.93
C TRP A 261 -21.42 -23.78 6.95
N GLY A 262 -20.54 -23.44 7.90
CA GLY A 262 -20.00 -24.40 8.87
C GLY A 262 -19.22 -25.55 8.24
N CYS A 263 -18.81 -25.36 6.99
CA CYS A 263 -18.11 -26.31 6.17
C CYS A 263 -16.59 -26.19 6.34
N ALA A 264 -15.85 -26.99 5.57
CA ALA A 264 -14.39 -27.00 5.60
C ALA A 264 -13.78 -25.99 4.62
N CYS A 265 -14.12 -24.70 4.72
CA CYS A 265 -13.39 -23.67 4.00
C CYS A 265 -12.36 -23.01 4.91
N TRP A 266 -11.18 -22.75 4.36
CA TRP A 266 -10.11 -21.96 4.96
C TRP A 266 -9.17 -21.52 3.83
N ILE A 267 -8.16 -20.74 4.17
CA ILE A 267 -7.01 -20.49 3.29
C ILE A 267 -5.72 -20.90 4.00
N VAL A 268 -4.70 -21.29 3.24
CA VAL A 268 -3.40 -21.66 3.82
C VAL A 268 -2.60 -20.38 4.12
N VAL A 269 -3.17 -19.53 4.97
CA VAL A 269 -2.56 -18.29 5.47
C VAL A 269 -2.81 -18.23 6.98
N PRO A 270 -1.75 -18.05 7.79
CA PRO A 270 -1.91 -17.91 9.23
C PRO A 270 -2.83 -16.74 9.60
N TYR A 271 -3.73 -16.95 10.55
CA TYR A 271 -4.63 -15.90 11.04
C TYR A 271 -3.84 -14.73 11.62
N THR A 272 -2.74 -14.99 12.33
CA THR A 272 -1.83 -13.96 12.85
C THR A 272 -1.27 -13.06 11.75
N ALA A 273 -0.99 -13.60 10.55
CA ALA A 273 -0.52 -12.84 9.40
C ALA A 273 -1.63 -11.93 8.83
N ILE A 274 -2.90 -12.38 8.85
CA ILE A 274 -4.05 -11.55 8.51
C ILE A 274 -4.23 -10.42 9.53
N ARG A 275 -4.05 -10.73 10.81
CA ARG A 275 -4.14 -9.76 11.90
C ARG A 275 -2.98 -8.76 11.92
N GLY A 276 -1.86 -9.09 11.29
CA GLY A 276 -0.65 -8.26 11.32
C GLY A 276 0.06 -8.29 12.67
N GLU A 277 -0.01 -9.43 13.36
CA GLU A 277 0.68 -9.64 14.63
C GLU A 277 2.15 -10.01 14.37
N ASP A 278 3.06 -9.32 15.06
CA ASP A 278 4.46 -9.71 15.05
C ASP A 278 4.63 -10.96 15.91
N LEU A 279 4.91 -12.08 15.25
CA LEU A 279 5.09 -13.38 15.90
C LEU A 279 6.28 -13.38 16.88
N GLU A 280 7.29 -12.54 16.64
CA GLU A 280 8.44 -12.43 17.54
C GLU A 280 8.07 -11.64 18.80
N ASP A 281 7.32 -10.55 18.67
CA ASP A 281 6.76 -9.80 19.80
C ASP A 281 5.76 -10.65 20.61
N LEU A 282 4.92 -11.44 19.93
CA LEU A 282 3.98 -12.37 20.57
C LEU A 282 4.74 -13.47 21.34
N ARG A 283 5.80 -14.02 20.75
CA ARG A 283 6.67 -15.01 21.41
C ARG A 283 7.34 -14.42 22.64
N GLN A 284 7.89 -13.22 22.54
CA GLN A 284 8.54 -12.53 23.67
C GLN A 284 7.55 -12.24 24.82
N LYS A 285 6.33 -11.80 24.50
CA LYS A 285 5.25 -11.60 25.49
C LYS A 285 4.83 -12.90 26.16
N LEU A 286 4.66 -13.99 25.39
CA LEU A 286 4.32 -15.31 25.92
C LEU A 286 5.44 -15.85 26.82
N GLU A 287 6.71 -15.70 26.43
CA GLU A 287 7.85 -16.11 27.26
C GLU A 287 7.93 -15.35 28.59
N GLN A 288 7.53 -14.08 28.62
CA GLN A 288 7.45 -13.30 29.87
C GLN A 288 6.33 -13.78 30.78
N VAL A 289 5.18 -14.15 30.22
CA VAL A 289 4.04 -14.69 30.99
C VAL A 289 4.34 -16.08 31.54
N VAL A 290 5.04 -16.94 30.79
CA VAL A 290 5.43 -18.30 31.25
C VAL A 290 6.53 -18.26 32.32
N LYS A 291 7.33 -17.18 32.36
CA LYS A 291 8.38 -16.99 33.38
C LYS A 291 7.88 -16.30 34.66
N ALA A 292 6.64 -15.80 34.68
CA ALA A 292 5.99 -15.15 35.82
C ALA A 292 5.15 -16.15 36.63
#